data_AF-A0A8J3H6L5-F1
#
_entry.id   AF-A0A8J3H6L5-F1
#
_cell.length_a   1.000
_cell.length_b   1.000
_cell.length_c   1.000
_cell.angle_alpha   90.00
_cell.angle_beta   90.00
_cell.angle_gamma   90.00
#
_symmetry.space_group_name_H-M   'P 1'
#
loop_
_entity.id
_entity.type
_entity.pdbx_description
1 polymer ?
#
loop_
_entity_poly.entity_id
_entity_poly.type
_entity_poly.pdbx_seq_one_letter_code
_entity_poly.pdbx_strand_id
1 'polypeptide(L)' 'MTLKHMTLIAAAVALPAMAFAADSADTNGDGMLDLAELQAALPDTTEELFTELDVNKDGFLDVDEIAAGRKAGLLPAAGN' A
#
# COMPACT_ATOMS: atom_id res chain seq x y z
N MET A 1 7.35 -26.22 16.90
CA MET A 1 6.07 -26.38 16.18
C MET A 1 6.09 -25.38 15.03
N THR A 2 6.57 -25.80 13.87
CA THR A 2 6.78 -24.94 12.69
C THR A 2 5.47 -24.74 11.94
N LEU A 3 4.80 -23.60 12.14
CA LEU A 3 3.59 -23.29 11.40
C LEU A 3 3.94 -22.53 10.11
N LYS A 4 3.89 -23.33 9.05
CA LYS A 4 3.87 -23.05 7.62
C LYS A 4 2.95 -21.86 7.27
N HIS A 5 3.52 -20.75 6.82
CA HIS A 5 2.84 -19.70 6.04
C HIS A 5 3.53 -19.68 4.66
N MET A 6 3.36 -20.72 3.85
CA MET A 6 2.37 -20.75 2.76
C MET A 6 2.33 -19.41 2.00
N THR A 7 3.30 -19.24 1.12
CA THR A 7 3.30 -18.33 -0.02
C THR A 7 1.92 -18.29 -0.67
N LEU A 8 1.16 -17.22 -0.41
CA LEU A 8 0.01 -16.84 -1.21
C LEU A 8 0.49 -15.71 -2.11
N ILE A 9 0.91 -16.07 -3.33
CA ILE A 9 0.87 -15.15 -4.46
C ILE A 9 -0.63 -14.96 -4.74
N ALA A 10 -1.24 -13.98 -4.08
CA ALA A 10 -2.58 -13.54 -4.44
C ALA A 10 -2.42 -12.70 -5.71
N ALA A 11 -2.48 -13.36 -6.87
CA ALA A 11 -2.72 -12.69 -8.13
C ALA A 11 -4.14 -12.12 -8.11
N ALA A 12 -4.30 -10.93 -7.54
CA ALA A 12 -5.52 -10.16 -7.64
C ALA A 12 -5.58 -9.55 -9.05
N VAL A 13 -6.44 -10.13 -9.89
CA VAL A 13 -6.85 -9.49 -11.14
C VAL A 13 -7.68 -8.26 -10.76
N ALA A 14 -7.03 -7.10 -10.65
CA ALA A 14 -7.71 -5.82 -10.48
C ALA A 14 -7.94 -5.17 -11.86
N LEU A 15 -9.19 -4.84 -12.13
CA LEU A 15 -9.68 -4.15 -13.33
C LEU A 15 -8.98 -2.79 -13.51
N PRO A 16 -8.93 -2.20 -14.73
CA PRO A 16 -8.34 -0.89 -14.96
C PRO A 16 -9.30 0.20 -14.43
N ALA A 17 -9.32 0.40 -13.11
CA ALA A 17 -9.98 1.52 -12.47
C ALA A 17 -8.91 2.59 -12.19
N MET A 18 -8.76 3.50 -13.16
CA MET A 18 -8.09 4.80 -13.07
C MET A 18 -7.43 5.15 -11.72
N ALA A 19 -6.23 4.63 -11.47
CA ALA A 19 -5.42 4.95 -10.31
C ALA A 19 -4.32 5.95 -10.68
N PHE A 20 -4.69 7.17 -11.05
CA PHE A 20 -3.76 8.22 -11.48
C PHE A 20 -2.93 8.84 -10.34
N ALA A 21 -2.82 8.19 -9.18
CA ALA A 21 -2.28 8.84 -7.98
C ALA A 21 -1.41 7.96 -7.08
N ALA A 22 -1.12 6.69 -7.43
CA ALA A 22 -0.12 5.85 -6.74
C ALA A 22 1.26 5.85 -7.46
N ASP A 23 1.29 6.37 -8.68
CA ASP A 23 2.36 6.21 -9.69
C ASP A 23 3.76 6.66 -9.22
N SER A 24 3.87 7.60 -8.28
CA SER A 24 5.17 8.10 -7.82
C SER A 24 5.78 7.31 -6.66
N ALA A 25 4.97 6.55 -5.92
CA ALA A 25 5.43 5.76 -4.77
C ALA A 25 5.60 4.29 -5.13
N ASP A 26 4.79 3.79 -6.07
CA ASP A 26 4.84 2.41 -6.58
C ASP A 26 6.01 2.28 -7.55
N THR A 27 7.18 1.95 -7.02
CA THR A 27 8.42 1.89 -7.81
C THR A 27 8.54 0.60 -8.60
N ASN A 28 7.89 -0.45 -8.13
CA ASN A 28 7.95 -1.77 -8.71
C ASN A 28 6.84 -1.99 -9.78
N GLY A 29 5.79 -1.16 -9.77
CA GLY A 29 4.69 -1.16 -10.73
C GLY A 29 3.70 -2.31 -10.56
N ASP A 30 3.58 -2.90 -9.37
CA ASP A 30 2.66 -3.99 -9.07
C ASP A 30 1.25 -3.51 -8.68
N GLY A 31 1.06 -2.21 -8.50
CA GLY A 31 -0.19 -1.58 -8.14
C GLY A 31 -0.47 -1.55 -6.63
N MET A 32 0.52 -1.90 -5.81
CA MET A 32 0.49 -1.86 -4.35
C MET A 32 1.69 -1.06 -3.82
N LEU A 33 1.69 -0.71 -2.54
CA LEU A 33 2.84 -0.10 -1.87
C LEU A 33 3.28 -0.98 -0.71
N ASP A 34 4.51 -1.47 -0.76
CA ASP A 34 5.12 -2.05 0.42
C ASP A 34 5.67 -0.96 1.37
N LEU A 35 6.02 -1.35 2.60
CA LEU A 35 6.49 -0.41 3.62
C LEU A 35 7.73 0.36 3.17
N ALA A 36 8.65 -0.26 2.44
CA ALA A 36 9.88 0.40 1.97
C ALA A 36 9.56 1.41 0.85
N GLU A 37 8.65 1.08 -0.05
CA GLU A 37 8.15 2.00 -1.07
C GLU A 37 7.41 3.19 -0.47
N LEU A 38 6.56 2.92 0.52
CA LEU A 38 5.87 3.97 1.25
C LEU A 38 6.85 4.86 2.02
N GLN A 39 7.89 4.30 2.65
CA GLN A 39 8.95 5.06 3.30
C GLN A 39 9.83 5.85 2.32
N ALA A 40 10.04 5.33 1.12
CA ALA A 40 10.76 6.04 0.07
C ALA A 40 9.99 7.28 -0.41
N ALA A 41 8.67 7.18 -0.50
CA ALA A 41 7.80 8.31 -0.83
C ALA A 41 7.55 9.24 0.35
N LEU A 42 7.45 8.68 1.56
CA LEU A 42 7.08 9.34 2.82
C LEU A 42 8.00 8.85 3.93
N PRO A 43 9.17 9.49 4.13
CA PRO A 43 10.15 9.07 5.13
C PRO A 43 9.64 9.18 6.57
N ASP A 44 8.57 9.93 6.81
CA ASP A 44 7.89 10.03 8.11
C ASP A 44 6.94 8.85 8.40
N THR A 45 6.81 7.89 7.47
CA THR A 45 5.98 6.70 7.67
C THR A 45 6.61 5.75 8.69
N THR A 46 5.86 5.51 9.77
CA THR A 46 6.19 4.50 10.78
C THR A 46 5.50 3.17 10.48
N GLU A 47 6.00 2.07 11.03
CA GLU A 47 5.35 0.76 10.95
C GLU A 47 3.93 0.78 11.56
N GLU A 48 3.70 1.60 12.59
CA GLU A 48 2.37 1.80 13.18
C GLU A 48 1.41 2.45 12.17
N LEU A 49 1.85 3.51 11.49
CA LEU A 49 1.05 4.16 10.45
C LEU A 49 0.75 3.19 9.30
N PHE A 50 1.75 2.43 8.87
CA PHE A 50 1.58 1.40 7.85
C PHE A 50 0.55 0.35 8.28
N THR A 51 0.62 -0.12 9.52
CA THR A 51 -0.33 -1.10 10.08
C THR A 51 -1.74 -0.52 10.24
N GLU A 52 -1.88 0.78 10.45
CA GLU A 52 -3.18 1.47 10.47
C GLU A 52 -3.80 1.59 9.07
N LEU A 53 -2.96 1.66 8.03
CA LEU A 53 -3.38 1.72 6.63
C LEU A 53 -3.65 0.33 6.05
N ASP A 54 -2.84 -0.66 6.43
CA ASP A 54 -2.93 -2.08 6.05
C ASP A 54 -4.04 -2.76 6.87
N VAL A 55 -5.28 -2.54 6.43
CA VAL A 55 -6.47 -3.04 7.11
C VAL A 55 -6.55 -4.56 6.96
N ASN A 56 -6.10 -5.08 5.82
CA ASN A 56 -6.19 -6.49 5.49
C ASN A 56 -5.04 -7.32 6.12
N LYS A 57 -3.95 -6.66 6.56
CA LYS A 57 -2.74 -7.20 7.18
C LYS A 57 -1.94 -8.14 6.28
N ASP A 58 -1.90 -7.86 4.98
CA ASP A 58 -1.13 -8.62 4.01
C ASP A 58 0.31 -8.12 3.83
N GLY A 59 0.65 -6.97 4.43
CA GLY A 59 1.97 -6.35 4.38
C GLY A 59 2.16 -5.41 3.19
N PHE A 60 1.10 -5.08 2.47
CA PHE A 60 1.06 -4.14 1.35
C PHE A 60 -0.13 -3.19 1.50
N LEU A 61 -0.05 -2.01 0.89
CA LEU A 61 -1.20 -1.12 0.76
C LEU A 61 -1.72 -1.17 -0.65
N ASP A 62 -2.95 -1.62 -0.82
CA ASP A 62 -3.63 -1.53 -2.09
C ASP A 62 -4.15 -0.10 -2.38
N VAL A 63 -4.64 0.12 -3.59
CA VAL A 63 -5.14 1.44 -4.01
C VAL A 63 -6.33 1.93 -3.15
N ASP A 64 -7.15 1.01 -2.65
CA ASP A 64 -8.33 1.33 -1.84
C ASP A 64 -7.90 1.74 -0.42
N GLU A 65 -6.90 1.06 0.15
CA GLU A 65 -6.27 1.38 1.44
C GLU A 65 -5.51 2.71 1.38
N ILE A 66 -4.77 2.96 0.30
CA ILE A 66 -4.11 4.26 0.05
C ILE A 66 -5.16 5.37 -0.06
N ALA A 67 -6.25 5.14 -0.79
CA ALA A 67 -7.33 6.11 -0.93
C ALA A 67 -8.03 6.39 0.41
N ALA A 68 -8.24 5.35 1.21
CA ALA A 68 -8.79 5.47 2.56
C ALA A 68 -7.85 6.27 3.47
N GLY A 69 -6.55 5.99 3.43
CA GLY A 69 -5.51 6.73 4.16
C GLY A 69 -5.48 8.22 3.80
N ARG A 70 -5.61 8.55 2.52
CA ARG A 70 -5.69 9.94 2.05
C ARG A 70 -6.96 10.63 2.53
N LYS A 71 -8.10 9.93 2.49
CA LYS A 71 -9.38 10.45 3.00
C LYS A 71 -9.33 10.68 4.51
N ALA A 72 -8.60 9.83 5.24
CA ALA A 72 -8.36 9.96 6.66
C ALA A 72 -7.31 11.05 7.01
N GLY A 73 -6.58 11.57 6.02
CA GLY A 73 -5.48 12.51 6.22
C GLY A 73 -4.20 11.88 6.78
N LEU A 74 -4.11 10.55 6.75
CA LEU A 74 -2.94 9.77 7.17
C LEU A 74 -1.84 9.78 6.09
N LEU A 75 -2.26 9.83 4.82
CA LEU A 75 -1.36 9.98 3.68
C LEU A 75 -1.57 11.36 3.05
N PRO A 76 -0.50 12.07 2.66
CA PRO A 76 -0.65 13.29 1.89
C PRO A 76 -1.35 12.99 0.57
N ALA A 77 -2.22 13.90 0.15
CA ALA A 77 -2.77 13.86 -1.20
C ALA A 77 -1.60 13.93 -2.19
N ALA A 78 -1.52 12.94 -3.10
CA ALA A 78 -0.57 13.00 -4.20
C ALA A 78 -0.70 14.37 -4.88
N GLY A 79 0.43 15.08 -4.94
CA GLY A 79 0.48 16.49 -5.30
C GLY A 79 -0.25 16.79 -6.61
N ASN A 80 -0.96 17.93 -6.61
CA ASN A 80 -1.64 18.52 -7.77
C ASN A 80 -0.68 18.82 -8.92
#